data_AF-A0AAN4VNL7-F1
#
_entry.id   AF-A0AAN4VNL7-F1
#
_cell.length_a   1.000
_cell.length_b   1.000
_cell.length_c   1.000
_cell.angle_alpha   90.00
_cell.angle_beta   90.00
_cell.angle_gamma   90.00
#
_symmetry.space_group_name_H-M   'P 1'
#
loop_
_entity.id
_entity.type
_entity.pdbx_description
1 polymer ?
#
loop_
_entity_poly.entity_id
_entity_poly.type
_entity_poly.pdbx_seq_one_letter_code
_entity_poly.pdbx_strand_id
1 'polypeptide(L)' 'MPIENRPLLGVDEVEALTGVPAKIIRANVRNGLLKARMAGSTTMRIRRADLDAWLDALPAWHA' A
#
# COMPACT_ATOMS: atom_id res chain seq x y z
N MET A 1 8.49 8.65 14.05
CA MET A 1 7.08 8.25 13.90
C MET A 1 7.05 6.75 13.64
N PRO A 2 6.34 5.96 14.48
CA PRO A 2 6.06 4.55 14.18
C PRO A 2 5.42 4.40 12.79
N ILE A 3 5.66 3.28 12.11
CA ILE A 3 5.12 3.01 10.76
C ILE A 3 3.58 3.05 10.78
N GLU A 4 2.98 2.59 11.88
CA GLU A 4 1.53 2.61 12.13
C GLU A 4 0.90 3.99 12.04
N ASN A 5 1.62 5.03 12.48
CA ASN A 5 1.12 6.41 12.54
C ASN A 5 1.53 7.25 11.31
N ARG A 6 2.14 6.64 10.29
CA ARG A 6 2.63 7.38 9.13
C ARG A 6 1.53 7.52 8.08
N PRO A 7 1.19 8.75 7.64
CA PRO A 7 0.12 8.96 6.66
C PRO A 7 0.49 8.49 5.24
N LEU A 8 1.78 8.35 4.95
CA LEU A 8 2.31 7.91 3.65
C LEU A 8 3.30 6.78 3.86
N LEU A 9 3.04 5.63 3.26
CA LEU A 9 3.84 4.42 3.37
C LEU A 9 4.56 4.13 2.04
N GLY A 10 5.83 3.75 2.11
CA GLY A 10 6.51 3.10 0.99
C GLY A 10 5.97 1.69 0.74
N VAL A 11 6.29 1.11 -0.42
CA VAL A 11 5.86 -0.28 -0.75
C VAL A 11 6.36 -1.27 0.31
N ASP A 12 7.61 -1.16 0.73
CA ASP A 12 8.23 -2.06 1.71
C ASP A 12 7.59 -1.90 3.10
N GLU A 13 7.12 -0.69 3.43
CA GLU A 13 6.40 -0.43 4.68
C GLU A 13 4.98 -1.02 4.66
N VAL A 14 4.32 -0.98 3.49
CA VAL A 14 3.02 -1.65 3.32
C VAL A 14 3.18 -3.16 3.42
N GLU A 15 4.23 -3.74 2.85
CA GLU A 15 4.54 -5.17 2.98
C GLU A 15 4.78 -5.56 4.44
N ALA A 16 5.61 -4.79 5.17
CA ALA A 16 5.86 -5.04 6.59
C ALA A 16 4.60 -4.91 7.47
N LEU A 17 3.67 -4.02 7.08
CA LEU A 17 2.44 -3.75 7.84
C LEU A 17 1.32 -4.77 7.55
N THR A 18 1.16 -5.16 6.29
CA THR A 18 0.01 -5.96 5.82
C THR A 18 0.39 -7.43 5.59
N GLY A 19 1.68 -7.75 5.51
CA GLY A 19 2.17 -9.05 5.04
C GLY A 19 1.99 -9.29 3.55
N VAL A 20 1.39 -8.36 2.80
CA VAL A 20 1.20 -8.49 1.35
C VAL A 20 2.54 -8.27 0.64
N PRO A 21 3.00 -9.21 -0.20
CA PRO A 21 4.25 -9.07 -0.92
C PRO A 21 4.33 -7.78 -1.76
N ALA A 22 5.49 -7.11 -1.74
CA ALA A 22 5.74 -5.88 -2.50
C ALA A 22 5.40 -6.01 -4.00
N LYS A 23 5.58 -7.21 -4.57
CA LYS A 23 5.22 -7.52 -5.96
C LYS A 23 3.71 -7.40 -6.22
N ILE A 24 2.87 -7.86 -5.29
CA ILE A 24 1.40 -7.77 -5.39
C ILE A 24 0.97 -6.32 -5.24
N ILE A 25 1.55 -5.60 -4.28
CA ILE A 25 1.28 -4.17 -4.07
C ILE A 25 1.60 -3.38 -5.35
N ARG A 26 2.80 -3.57 -5.92
CA ARG A 26 3.22 -2.91 -7.18
C ARG A 26 2.31 -3.27 -8.34
N ALA A 27 1.87 -4.52 -8.46
CA ALA A 27 0.95 -4.95 -9.51
C ALA A 27 -0.42 -4.25 -9.37
N ASN A 28 -0.97 -4.18 -8.15
CA ASN A 28 -2.24 -3.50 -7.88
C ASN A 28 -2.16 -1.99 -8.13
N VAL A 29 -1.03 -1.35 -7.78
CA VAL A 29 -0.82 0.05 -8.13
C VAL A 29 -0.73 0.23 -9.64
N ARG A 30 -0.01 -0.63 -10.36
CA ARG A 30 0.12 -0.57 -11.82
C ARG A 30 -1.22 -0.78 -12.52
N ASN A 31 -2.06 -1.65 -11.97
CA ASN A 31 -3.41 -1.92 -12.48
C ASN A 31 -4.44 -0.85 -12.08
N GLY A 32 -4.05 0.17 -11.30
CA GLY A 32 -4.94 1.23 -10.83
C GLY A 32 -5.90 0.82 -9.71
N LEU A 33 -5.72 -0.37 -9.14
CA LEU A 33 -6.53 -0.89 -8.03
C LEU A 33 -6.13 -0.30 -6.67
N LEU A 34 -4.86 0.09 -6.53
CA LEU A 34 -4.34 0.77 -5.34
C LEU A 34 -3.80 2.16 -5.72
N LYS A 35 -4.33 3.21 -5.09
CA LYS A 35 -3.86 4.58 -5.32
C LYS A 35 -2.50 4.79 -4.66
N ALA A 36 -1.51 5.12 -5.48
CA ALA A 36 -0.20 5.56 -5.00
C ALA A 36 0.20 6.88 -5.65
N ARG A 37 0.92 7.71 -4.89
CA ARG A 37 1.45 9.00 -5.34
C ARG A 37 2.96 8.93 -5.45
N MET A 38 3.50 9.44 -6.54
CA MET A 38 4.93 9.68 -6.69
C MET A 38 5.33 10.91 -5.87
N ALA A 39 6.20 10.74 -4.88
CA ALA A 39 6.75 11.86 -4.13
C ALA A 39 8.09 12.28 -4.75
N GLY A 40 8.08 13.31 -5.59
CA GLY A 40 9.28 14.08 -5.95
C GLY A 40 10.33 13.38 -6.83
N SER A 41 10.04 12.18 -7.33
CA SER A 41 10.82 11.35 -8.27
C SER A 41 11.27 10.02 -7.64
N THR A 42 10.87 8.92 -8.27
CA THR A 42 11.15 7.49 -7.97
C THR A 42 10.51 6.80 -6.75
N THR A 43 10.20 7.50 -5.65
CA THR A 43 9.58 6.82 -4.50
C THR A 43 8.05 6.85 -4.55
N MET A 44 7.45 5.68 -4.70
CA MET A 44 6.01 5.47 -4.69
C MET A 44 5.50 5.46 -3.23
N ARG A 45 4.51 6.30 -2.92
CA ARG A 45 3.94 6.47 -1.58
C ARG A 45 2.45 6.15 -1.63
N ILE A 46 2.01 5.23 -0.78
CA ILE A 46 0.62 4.84 -0.61
C ILE A 46 0.07 5.57 0.61
N ARG A 47 -1.11 6.19 0.49
CA ARG A 47 -1.78 6.80 1.65
C ARG A 47 -2.38 5.69 2.51
N ARG A 48 -2.33 5.85 3.82
CA ARG A 48 -2.90 4.86 4.73
C ARG A 48 -4.39 4.62 4.48
N ALA A 49 -5.17 5.68 4.30
CA ALA A 49 -6.60 5.56 3.99
C ALA A 49 -6.90 4.84 2.66
N ASP A 50 -6.07 5.04 1.64
CA ASP A 50 -6.23 4.33 0.36
C ASP A 50 -5.84 2.85 0.48
N LEU A 51 -4.86 2.53 1.35
CA LEU A 51 -4.48 1.16 1.68
C LEU A 51 -5.60 0.44 2.42
N ASP A 52 -6.14 1.05 3.48
CA ASP A 52 -7.19 0.45 4.30
C ASP A 52 -8.45 0.20 3.45
N ALA A 53 -8.86 1.17 2.62
CA ALA A 53 -9.99 0.98 1.70
C ALA A 53 -9.73 -0.11 0.63
N TRP A 54 -8.48 -0.27 0.18
CA TRP A 54 -8.12 -1.35 -0.73
C TRP A 54 -8.16 -2.71 -0.03
N LEU A 55 -7.69 -2.81 1.23
CA LEU A 55 -7.78 -4.03 2.04
C LEU A 55 -9.23 -4.44 2.31
N ASP A 56 -10.09 -3.49 2.65
CA ASP A 56 -11.53 -3.72 2.85
C ASP A 56 -12.24 -4.20 1.56
N ALA A 57 -11.72 -3.80 0.39
CA ALA A 57 -12.23 -4.20 -0.91
C ALA A 57 -11.67 -5.55 -1.41
N LEU A 58 -10.64 -6.09 -0.76
CA LEU A 58 -10.16 -7.43 -1.10
C LEU A 58 -11.20 -8.47 -0.65
N PRO A 59 -11.64 -9.38 -1.54
CA PRO A 59 -12.46 -10.50 -1.11
C PRO A 59 -11.68 -11.25 -0.03
N ALA A 60 -12.30 -11.49 1.12
CA ALA A 60 -11.67 -11.94 2.36
C ALA A 60 -10.67 -13.08 2.14
N TRP A 61 -9.43 -12.73 1.81
CA TRP A 61 -8.29 -13.64 1.78
C TRP A 61 -7.60 -13.51 3.13
N HIS A 62 -8.38 -13.80 4.17
CA HIS A 62 -7.87 -14.20 5.46
C HIS A 62 -8.15 -15.71 5.54
N ALA A 63 -7.23 -16.49 4.95
CA ALA A 63 -7.12 -17.92 5.19
C ALA A 63 -5.91 -18.15 6.08
#